data_AF-A0A354D6D9-F1
#
_entry.id   AF-A0A354D6D9-F1
#
_cell.length_a   1.000
_cell.length_b   1.000
_cell.length_c   1.000
_cell.angle_alpha   90.00
_cell.angle_beta   90.00
_cell.angle_gamma   90.00
#
_symmetry.space_group_name_H-M   'P 1'
#
loop_
_entity.id
_entity.type
_entity.pdbx_description
1 polymer ?
#
loop_
_entity_poly.entity_id
_entity_poly.type
_entity_poly.pdbx_seq_one_letter_code
_entity_poly.pdbx_strand_id
1 'polypeptide(L)'
;MKEMVERCLVTVGKDENQTGMVVFPYNEEDVLERFGVETTKELKFVDHPESKVSVAQFNYIIGESEARSAKIEEQINASVRFLINRLKENPEWKGTQDTVPLGYEDAIIWNWCMKEDYHHPDEKVKVWYYGRELKVFYGEKNNDNEKKGKRSK
;
A
#
# COMPACT_ATOMS: atom_id res chain seq x y z
N MET A 1 -5.65 -9.18 3.23
CA MET A 1 -4.42 -8.52 2.78
C MET A 1 -3.76 -9.43 1.77
N LYS A 2 -3.19 -8.87 0.70
CA LYS A 2 -2.64 -9.65 -0.41
C LYS A 2 -1.18 -10.02 -0.11
N GLU A 3 -0.90 -11.32 -0.12
CA GLU A 3 0.46 -11.86 -0.08
C GLU A 3 1.09 -11.94 -1.47
N MET A 4 0.26 -11.85 -2.51
CA MET A 4 0.69 -11.89 -3.89
C MET A 4 0.13 -10.70 -4.68
N VAL A 5 0.94 -10.14 -5.57
CA VAL A 5 0.59 -8.99 -6.39
C VAL A 5 0.93 -9.29 -7.85
N GLU A 6 -0.05 -9.23 -8.73
CA GLU A 6 0.16 -9.45 -10.16
C GLU A 6 0.48 -8.12 -10.87
N ARG A 7 1.57 -8.07 -11.66
CA ARG A 7 1.98 -6.89 -12.42
C ARG A 7 2.51 -7.18 -13.79
N CYS A 8 2.31 -6.21 -14.68
CA CYS A 8 2.77 -6.29 -16.05
C CYS A 8 4.20 -5.75 -16.17
N LEU A 9 5.10 -6.61 -16.67
CA LEU A 9 6.48 -6.25 -16.99
C LEU A 9 6.69 -6.15 -18.49
N VAL A 10 7.64 -5.31 -18.89
CA VAL A 10 8.10 -5.15 -20.27
C VAL A 10 9.63 -5.20 -20.31
N THR A 11 10.19 -5.85 -21.34
CA THR A 11 11.63 -5.79 -21.59
C THR A 11 12.04 -4.42 -22.11
N VAL A 12 13.28 -4.02 -21.83
CA VAL A 12 13.88 -2.79 -22.36
C VAL A 12 15.26 -3.06 -22.93
N GLY A 13 15.61 -2.35 -24.00
CA GLY A 13 16.92 -2.48 -24.66
C GLY A 13 17.04 -3.67 -25.61
N LYS A 14 15.90 -4.25 -26.03
CA LYS A 14 15.82 -5.27 -27.09
C LYS A 14 15.31 -4.64 -28.39
N ASP A 15 15.57 -5.31 -29.52
CA ASP A 15 15.03 -4.91 -30.83
C ASP A 15 13.50 -5.01 -30.86
N GLU A 16 12.95 -6.03 -30.20
CA GLU A 16 11.52 -6.21 -29.96
C GLU A 16 11.26 -6.34 -28.45
N ASN A 17 10.42 -5.47 -27.90
CA ASN A 17 10.06 -5.51 -26.48
C ASN A 17 8.95 -6.55 -26.24
N GLN A 18 9.16 -7.43 -25.25
CA GLN A 18 8.17 -8.42 -24.81
C GLN A 18 7.47 -7.92 -23.55
N THR A 19 6.16 -8.15 -23.45
CA THR A 19 5.33 -7.78 -22.29
C THR A 19 4.69 -9.04 -21.68
N GLY A 20 4.55 -9.09 -20.35
CA GLY A 20 3.91 -10.22 -19.68
C GLY A 20 3.51 -9.94 -18.22
N MET A 21 2.44 -10.60 -17.77
CA MET A 21 2.01 -10.55 -16.37
C MET A 21 2.86 -11.47 -15.50
N VAL A 22 3.33 -10.97 -14.36
CA VAL A 22 4.14 -11.68 -13.37
C VAL A 22 3.47 -11.54 -12.00
N VAL A 23 3.39 -12.65 -11.27
CA VAL A 23 2.91 -12.68 -9.89
C VAL A 23 4.11 -12.53 -8.97
N PHE A 24 4.07 -11.52 -8.09
CA PHE A 24 5.07 -11.26 -7.06
C PHE A 24 4.58 -11.81 -5.72
N PRO A 25 5.46 -12.39 -4.87
CA PRO A 25 6.86 -12.62 -5.15
C PRO A 25 7.03 -13.74 -6.21
N TYR A 26 8.04 -13.60 -7.07
CA TYR A 26 8.37 -14.51 -8.16
C TYR A 26 9.65 -15.30 -7.91
N ASN A 27 9.81 -16.41 -8.63
CA ASN A 27 11.11 -17.07 -8.84
C ASN A 27 11.88 -16.36 -9.97
N GLU A 28 13.12 -15.93 -9.69
CA GLU A 28 13.88 -15.09 -10.63
C GLU A 28 14.26 -15.85 -11.91
N GLU A 29 14.66 -17.12 -11.80
CA GLU A 29 15.06 -17.94 -12.96
C GLU A 29 13.89 -18.08 -13.95
N ASP A 30 12.68 -18.38 -13.45
CA ASP A 30 11.47 -18.51 -14.28
C ASP A 30 11.14 -17.21 -15.03
N VAL A 31 11.31 -16.06 -14.36
CA VAL A 31 11.05 -14.75 -14.97
C VAL A 31 12.10 -14.40 -16.00
N LEU A 32 13.38 -14.65 -15.73
CA LEU A 32 14.46 -14.40 -16.68
C LEU A 32 14.31 -15.27 -17.94
N GLU A 33 14.03 -16.57 -17.77
CA GLU A 33 13.78 -17.49 -18.89
C GLU A 33 12.58 -17.04 -19.72
N ARG A 34 11.46 -16.71 -19.07
CA ARG A 34 10.23 -16.28 -19.75
C ARG A 34 10.42 -15.04 -20.63
N PHE A 35 11.23 -14.09 -20.19
CA PHE A 35 11.46 -12.83 -20.90
C PHE A 35 12.73 -12.83 -21.77
N GLY A 36 13.50 -13.92 -21.77
CA GLY A 36 14.74 -14.03 -22.56
C GLY A 36 15.78 -12.96 -22.21
N VAL A 37 15.89 -12.63 -20.91
CA VAL A 37 16.81 -11.60 -20.39
C VAL A 37 17.79 -12.23 -19.41
N GLU A 38 18.98 -11.65 -19.29
CA GLU A 38 20.00 -12.15 -18.35
C GLU A 38 19.79 -11.58 -16.95
N THR A 39 19.19 -10.38 -16.85
CA THR A 39 18.99 -9.72 -15.57
C THR A 39 17.65 -9.01 -15.48
N THR A 40 17.12 -8.90 -14.26
CA THR A 40 15.89 -8.15 -13.95
C THR A 40 16.01 -6.64 -14.18
N LYS A 41 17.23 -6.12 -14.45
CA LYS A 41 17.47 -4.72 -14.85
C LYS A 41 16.97 -4.43 -16.27
N GLU A 42 16.85 -5.46 -17.10
CA GLU A 42 16.26 -5.38 -18.44
C GLU A 42 14.71 -5.41 -18.39
N LEU A 43 14.11 -5.46 -17.19
CA LEU A 43 12.67 -5.45 -17.00
C LEU A 43 12.22 -4.15 -16.34
N LYS A 44 11.08 -3.63 -16.80
CA LYS A 44 10.38 -2.50 -16.18
C LYS A 44 8.91 -2.81 -16.00
N PHE A 45 8.30 -2.18 -15.01
CA PHE A 45 6.85 -2.17 -14.87
C PHE A 45 6.23 -1.30 -15.97
N VAL A 46 5.19 -1.81 -16.63
CA VAL A 46 4.44 -1.04 -17.65
C VAL A 46 3.70 0.14 -17.02
N ASP A 47 3.14 -0.08 -15.84
CA ASP A 47 2.26 0.83 -15.11
C ASP A 47 2.97 1.65 -14.02
N HIS A 48 4.31 1.54 -13.93
CA HIS A 48 5.16 2.39 -13.10
C HIS A 48 4.68 2.53 -11.63
N PRO A 49 4.59 1.43 -10.86
CA PRO A 49 3.95 1.34 -9.54
C PRO A 49 4.34 2.47 -8.61
N GLU A 50 5.63 2.78 -8.59
CA GLU A 50 6.21 3.98 -7.99
C GLU A 50 7.46 4.30 -8.81
N SER A 51 7.68 5.58 -9.14
CA SER A 51 8.65 6.08 -10.15
C SER A 51 10.12 5.64 -10.02
N LYS A 52 10.49 4.82 -9.03
CA LYS A 52 11.88 4.42 -8.74
C LYS A 52 12.08 2.96 -8.31
N VAL A 53 11.03 2.16 -8.12
CA VAL A 53 11.22 0.77 -7.66
C VAL A 53 11.69 -0.12 -8.82
N SER A 54 12.80 -0.84 -8.62
CA SER A 54 13.24 -1.86 -9.58
C SER A 54 12.40 -3.13 -9.44
N VAL A 55 12.34 -3.96 -10.48
CA VAL A 55 11.60 -5.24 -10.46
C VAL A 55 12.09 -6.15 -9.34
N ALA A 56 13.42 -6.28 -9.18
CA ALA A 56 14.01 -7.06 -8.09
C ALA A 56 13.69 -6.50 -6.70
N GLN A 57 13.76 -5.17 -6.52
CA GLN A 57 13.44 -4.55 -5.23
C GLN A 57 11.95 -4.71 -4.89
N PHE A 58 11.07 -4.57 -5.87
CA PHE A 58 9.64 -4.81 -5.67
C PHE A 58 9.40 -6.26 -5.26
N ASN A 59 10.06 -7.22 -5.92
CA ASN A 59 9.99 -8.64 -5.56
C ASN A 59 10.39 -8.91 -4.11
N TYR A 60 11.52 -8.34 -3.70
CA TYR A 60 12.00 -8.42 -2.32
C TYR A 60 10.98 -7.87 -1.31
N ILE A 61 10.44 -6.67 -1.58
CA ILE A 61 9.48 -6.01 -0.68
C ILE A 61 8.20 -6.84 -0.55
N ILE A 62 7.62 -7.28 -1.68
CA ILE A 62 6.39 -8.10 -1.65
C ILE A 62 6.64 -9.44 -0.93
N GLY A 63 7.84 -10.01 -1.03
CA GLY A 63 8.22 -11.20 -0.25
C GLY A 63 8.19 -11.02 1.27
N GLU A 64 8.21 -9.77 1.77
CA GLU A 64 8.08 -9.44 3.20
C GLU A 64 6.67 -8.94 3.57
N SER A 65 5.68 -9.09 2.69
CA SER A 65 4.37 -8.46 2.84
C SER A 65 3.66 -8.84 4.14
N GLU A 66 3.74 -10.10 4.57
CA GLU A 66 3.08 -10.57 5.80
C GLU A 66 3.61 -9.84 7.03
N ALA A 67 4.93 -9.92 7.27
CA ALA A 67 5.58 -9.29 8.42
C ALA A 67 5.41 -7.76 8.43
N ARG A 68 5.52 -7.13 7.26
CA ARG A 68 5.34 -5.67 7.12
C ARG A 68 3.89 -5.25 7.31
N SER A 69 2.94 -6.02 6.79
CA SER A 69 1.52 -5.75 7.00
C SER A 69 1.18 -5.81 8.49
N ALA A 70 1.63 -6.85 9.20
CA ALA A 70 1.44 -6.98 10.64
C ALA A 70 2.02 -5.78 11.41
N LYS A 71 3.23 -5.33 11.06
CA LYS A 71 3.84 -4.12 11.64
C LYS A 71 3.00 -2.87 11.38
N ILE A 72 2.50 -2.66 10.17
CA ILE A 72 1.66 -1.50 9.83
C ILE A 72 0.37 -1.54 10.64
N GLU A 73 -0.28 -2.70 10.76
CA GLU A 73 -1.48 -2.86 11.58
C GLU A 73 -1.22 -2.56 13.06
N GLU A 74 -0.09 -3.04 13.60
CA GLU A 74 0.32 -2.73 14.97
C GLU A 74 0.48 -1.22 15.19
N GLN A 75 1.12 -0.52 14.25
CA GLN A 75 1.29 0.93 14.31
C GLN A 75 -0.05 1.69 14.25
N ILE A 76 -0.97 1.25 13.38
CA ILE A 76 -2.33 1.81 13.33
C ILE A 76 -3.02 1.59 14.68
N ASN A 77 -2.97 0.37 15.22
CA ASN A 77 -3.60 0.03 16.49
C ASN A 77 -3.02 0.83 17.66
N ALA A 78 -1.70 1.07 17.68
CA ALA A 78 -1.06 1.93 18.66
C ALA A 78 -1.56 3.38 18.57
N SER A 79 -1.67 3.92 17.35
CA SER A 79 -2.23 5.24 17.09
C SER A 79 -3.69 5.35 17.54
N VAL A 80 -4.53 4.34 17.26
CA VAL A 80 -5.93 4.29 17.74
C VAL A 80 -6.00 4.34 19.26
N ARG A 81 -5.17 3.56 19.98
CA ARG A 81 -5.14 3.58 21.46
C ARG A 81 -4.77 4.97 21.99
N PHE A 82 -3.79 5.62 21.36
CA PHE A 82 -3.41 6.99 21.68
C PHE A 82 -4.59 7.97 21.49
N LEU A 83 -5.29 7.88 20.35
CA LEU A 83 -6.44 8.74 20.05
C LEU A 83 -7.62 8.52 21.02
N ILE A 84 -7.89 7.28 21.42
CA ILE A 84 -8.92 6.96 22.41
C ILE A 84 -8.63 7.67 23.73
N ASN A 85 -7.38 7.61 24.22
CA ASN A 85 -7.00 8.28 25.46
C ASN A 85 -7.10 9.80 25.32
N ARG A 86 -6.69 10.34 24.17
CA ARG A 86 -6.79 11.77 23.88
C ARG A 86 -8.24 12.28 23.86
N LEU A 87 -9.20 11.50 23.36
CA LEU A 87 -10.63 11.88 23.44
C LEU A 87 -11.19 11.80 24.86
N LYS A 88 -10.73 10.86 25.70
CA LYS A 88 -11.15 10.80 27.11
C LYS A 88 -10.72 12.06 27.87
N GLU A 89 -9.56 12.60 27.53
CA GLU A 89 -9.03 13.85 28.10
C GLU A 89 -9.77 15.10 27.58
N ASN A 90 -10.49 14.99 26.45
CA ASN A 90 -11.20 16.10 25.81
C ASN A 90 -12.64 15.68 25.45
N PRO A 91 -13.55 15.56 26.44
CA PRO A 91 -14.89 14.98 26.25
C PRO A 91 -15.78 15.73 25.26
N GLU A 92 -15.47 16.98 24.94
CA GLU A 92 -16.17 17.80 23.97
C GLU A 92 -15.79 17.49 22.51
N TRP A 93 -14.72 16.73 22.27
CA TRP A 93 -14.27 16.37 20.92
C TRP A 93 -15.07 15.18 20.39
N LYS A 94 -15.66 15.34 19.21
CA LYS A 94 -16.36 14.26 18.49
C LYS A 94 -15.43 13.29 17.77
N GLY A 95 -14.17 13.66 17.61
CA GLY A 95 -13.16 12.86 16.94
C GLY A 95 -11.85 13.61 16.81
N THR A 96 -10.78 12.85 16.59
CA THR A 96 -9.42 13.36 16.45
C THR A 96 -8.64 12.47 15.49
N GLN A 97 -7.49 12.95 15.04
CA GLN A 97 -6.64 12.21 14.11
C GLN A 97 -5.18 12.27 14.52
N ASP A 98 -4.45 11.26 14.09
CA ASP A 98 -3.02 11.12 14.25
C ASP A 98 -2.41 10.61 12.93
N THR A 99 -1.09 10.63 12.86
CA THR A 99 -0.33 10.32 11.65
C THR A 99 0.68 9.21 11.93
N VAL A 100 0.60 8.13 11.16
CA VAL A 100 1.57 7.04 11.16
C VAL A 100 2.46 7.18 9.92
N PRO A 101 3.74 7.57 10.06
CA PRO A 101 4.64 7.68 8.92
C PRO A 101 4.98 6.29 8.39
N LEU A 102 4.93 6.12 7.06
CA LEU A 102 5.37 4.90 6.41
C LEU A 102 6.74 5.09 5.78
N GLY A 103 7.64 4.15 6.05
CA GLY A 103 8.87 4.02 5.27
C GLY A 103 8.55 3.68 3.81
N TYR A 104 9.55 3.80 2.94
CA TYR A 104 9.39 3.54 1.50
C TYR A 104 8.79 2.15 1.20
N GLU A 105 9.32 1.11 1.84
CA GLU A 105 8.88 -0.27 1.63
C GLU A 105 7.49 -0.52 2.24
N ASP A 106 7.23 0.03 3.44
CA ASP A 106 5.92 -0.08 4.10
C ASP A 106 4.84 0.67 3.31
N ALA A 107 5.18 1.76 2.62
CA ALA A 107 4.28 2.44 1.69
C ALA A 107 3.93 1.58 0.47
N ILE A 108 4.91 0.86 -0.10
CA ILE A 108 4.66 -0.10 -1.19
C ILE A 108 3.73 -1.22 -0.71
N ILE A 109 3.98 -1.80 0.47
CA ILE A 109 3.10 -2.81 1.07
C ILE A 109 1.70 -2.25 1.29
N TRP A 110 1.57 -1.05 1.84
CA TRP A 110 0.27 -0.43 2.00
C TRP A 110 -0.45 -0.31 0.65
N ASN A 111 0.20 0.25 -0.36
CA ASN A 111 -0.41 0.52 -1.66
C ASN A 111 -0.84 -0.73 -2.41
N TRP A 112 -0.07 -1.81 -2.35
CA TRP A 112 -0.27 -2.99 -3.20
C TRP A 112 -0.85 -4.20 -2.47
N CYS A 113 -0.66 -4.30 -1.15
CA CYS A 113 -1.08 -5.45 -0.36
C CYS A 113 -2.25 -5.15 0.60
N MET A 114 -2.37 -3.91 1.09
CA MET A 114 -3.31 -3.61 2.19
C MET A 114 -4.46 -2.70 1.78
N LYS A 115 -4.20 -1.60 1.08
CA LYS A 115 -5.11 -0.45 0.91
C LYS A 115 -6.54 -0.81 0.48
N GLU A 116 -6.70 -1.79 -0.40
CA GLU A 116 -8.01 -2.19 -0.93
C GLU A 116 -8.78 -3.11 0.04
N ASP A 117 -8.06 -3.91 0.83
CA ASP A 117 -8.64 -4.96 1.68
C ASP A 117 -8.69 -4.56 3.16
N TYR A 118 -7.93 -3.54 3.56
CA TYR A 118 -7.77 -3.15 4.95
C TYR A 118 -9.05 -2.53 5.51
N HIS A 119 -9.57 -3.15 6.57
CA HIS A 119 -10.71 -2.66 7.33
C HIS A 119 -10.40 -2.81 8.82
N HIS A 120 -10.45 -1.70 9.56
CA HIS A 120 -10.27 -1.74 11.01
C HIS A 120 -11.54 -2.32 11.67
N PRO A 121 -11.43 -3.22 12.67
CA PRO A 121 -12.59 -3.85 13.30
C PRO A 121 -13.49 -2.88 14.09
N ASP A 122 -12.92 -1.79 14.60
CA ASP A 122 -13.69 -0.67 15.18
C ASP A 122 -14.18 0.29 14.08
N GLU A 123 -15.49 0.39 13.89
CA GLU A 123 -16.13 1.26 12.90
C GLU A 123 -15.89 2.77 13.11
N LYS A 124 -15.44 3.18 14.30
CA LYS A 124 -15.07 4.57 14.59
C LYS A 124 -13.70 4.94 14.02
N VAL A 125 -12.94 3.94 13.57
CA VAL A 125 -11.61 4.14 12.99
C VAL A 125 -11.72 4.30 11.48
N LYS A 126 -11.06 5.32 10.95
CA LYS A 126 -10.83 5.49 9.52
C LYS A 126 -9.35 5.66 9.25
N VAL A 127 -8.84 4.93 8.26
CA VAL A 127 -7.45 5.00 7.84
C VAL A 127 -7.40 5.35 6.37
N TRP A 128 -6.61 6.36 6.00
CA TRP A 128 -6.34 6.68 4.61
C TRP A 128 -4.90 7.12 4.42
N TYR A 129 -4.37 6.88 3.23
CA TYR A 129 -2.99 7.24 2.89
C TYR A 129 -2.94 8.61 2.22
N TYR A 130 -2.08 9.50 2.73
CA TYR A 130 -1.87 10.83 2.18
C TYR A 130 -0.44 11.29 2.46
N GLY A 131 0.24 11.81 1.43
CA GLY A 131 1.54 12.46 1.63
C GLY A 131 2.65 11.54 2.17
N ARG A 132 2.63 10.24 1.85
CA ARG A 132 3.51 9.19 2.39
C ARG A 132 3.26 8.76 3.84
N GLU A 133 2.10 9.11 4.38
CA GLU A 133 1.73 8.77 5.74
C GLU A 133 0.32 8.18 5.77
N LEU A 134 0.04 7.35 6.76
CA LEU A 134 -1.33 6.98 7.09
C LEU A 134 -1.90 8.01 8.04
N LYS A 135 -3.07 8.53 7.71
CA LYS A 135 -3.90 9.29 8.62
C LYS A 135 -4.85 8.32 9.30
N VAL A 136 -4.78 8.28 10.63
CA VAL A 136 -5.65 7.46 11.48
C VAL A 136 -6.59 8.41 12.18
N PHE A 137 -7.88 8.27 11.94
CA PHE A 137 -8.93 9.02 12.63
C PHE A 137 -9.66 8.09 13.58
N TYR A 138 -9.99 8.60 14.76
CA TYR A 138 -10.90 7.96 15.71
C TYR A 138 -11.96 8.95 16.15
N GLY A 139 -13.24 8.59 16.00
CA GLY A 139 -14.36 9.43 16.43
C GLY A 139 -15.70 8.99 15.86
N GLU A 140 -16.73 9.79 16.14
CA GLU A 140 -18.05 9.60 15.54
C GLU A 140 -17.97 9.74 14.01
N LYS A 141 -18.68 8.87 13.29
CA LYS A 141 -18.79 8.97 11.83
C LYS A 141 -19.48 10.31 11.49
N ASN A 142 -18.71 11.33 11.13
CA ASN A 142 -19.26 12.47 10.41
C ASN A 142 -19.74 11.97 9.04
N ASN A 143 -21.06 11.93 8.85
CA ASN A 143 -21.71 11.62 7.56
C ASN A 143 -21.45 12.68 6.47
N ASP A 144 -20.58 13.66 6.70
CA ASP A 144 -20.39 14.78 5.80
C ASP A 144 -19.56 14.46 4.55
N ASN A 145 -18.83 13.34 4.52
CA ASN A 145 -18.03 12.97 3.35
C ASN A 145 -18.80 12.21 2.25
N GLU A 146 -20.06 11.80 2.47
CA GLU A 146 -20.91 11.28 1.39
C GLU A 146 -21.47 12.38 0.46
N LYS A 147 -21.35 13.66 0.84
CA LYS A 147 -21.88 14.79 0.04
C LYS A 147 -20.91 15.39 -0.98
N LYS A 148 -19.73 14.82 -1.20
CA LYS A 148 -18.78 15.29 -2.25
C LYS A 148 -18.82 14.50 -3.56
N GLY A 149 -19.88 13.72 -3.80
CA GLY A 149 -20.09 12.98 -5.06
C GLY A 149 -21.22 13.48 -5.98
N LYS A 150 -21.97 14.52 -5.60
CA LYS A 150 -23.00 15.13 -6.47
C LYS A 150 -22.69 16.58 -6.77
N ARG A 151 -21.75 16.80 -7.70
CA ARG A 151 -21.80 18.00 -8.55
C ARG A 151 -22.34 17.58 -9.91
N SER A 152 -23.65 17.73 -10.07
CA SER A 152 -24.28 17.83 -11.37
C SER A 152 -23.88 19.17 -12.00
N LYS A 153 -23.18 19.12 -13.13
CA LYS A 153 -23.55 19.75 -14.41
C LYS A 153 -22.50 19.41 -15.46
#